data_AF-A0A6L7XRH3-F1
#
_entry.id   AF-A0A6L7XRH3-F1
#
_cell.length_a   1.000
_cell.length_b   1.000
_cell.length_c   1.000
_cell.angle_alpha   90.00
_cell.angle_beta   90.00
_cell.angle_gamma   90.00
#
_symmetry.space_group_name_H-M   'P 1'
#
loop_
_entity.id
_entity.type
_entity.pdbx_description
1 polymer ?
#
loop_
_entity_poly.entity_id
_entity_poly.type
_entity_poly.pdbx_seq_one_letter_code
_entity_poly.pdbx_strand_id
1 'polypeptide(L)'
;GPDGREIYEEGLHVPIMPLFERGEINATLMRLIAANVRDPMVAEGDLYSLAACNRTGGEQLLKALAEFELEELDTVGQRIIDTSRRAMAAEISRVPDGRYRHAMTVDGYDSPITVVCCLTVDGDAIDIDFDGTSPTSPRGINVPLNYTEAYASFGVRCVVGNDIPNNAGSLAAITVRAPAGCILNAEFPAAVSARHALGQMLPDVILGCLEQALPGRAPAEGASCIWNPVLRSASGAQGNFASRAFVINPIFNGGTGARPTQDGLSTTAFPSGVRTTPTEVNEVSAPLVIRRREYLPDTGGSGEYRGGLGQVIEIEHAEGAPFVISKMFDRIDHAAQGRRGGEAGQPGRVFLRLADGTEQSLRGKGRDTVPAGAILVMETPGGGGIGDAHDRNPASVRADMDAGLTTPSD
;
A
#
# COMPACT_ATOMS: atom_id res chain seq x y z
N GLY A 1 13.13 1.90 -9.13
CA GLY A 1 12.28 0.72 -9.41
C GLY A 1 12.85 -0.45 -8.64
N PRO A 2 12.11 -1.54 -8.40
CA PRO A 2 12.52 -2.56 -7.44
C PRO A 2 13.81 -3.29 -7.83
N ASP A 3 14.22 -3.23 -9.11
CA ASP A 3 15.48 -3.77 -9.60
C ASP A 3 16.73 -3.10 -9.02
N GLY A 4 16.61 -1.85 -8.57
CA GLY A 4 17.73 -1.02 -8.11
C GLY A 4 18.41 -1.61 -6.88
N ARG A 5 19.74 -1.50 -6.83
CA ARG A 5 20.57 -2.07 -5.75
C ARG A 5 20.94 -1.06 -4.68
N GLU A 6 21.17 0.18 -5.10
CA GLU A 6 21.48 1.32 -4.24
C GLU A 6 20.54 2.48 -4.56
N ILE A 7 20.38 3.40 -3.61
CA ILE A 7 19.52 4.59 -3.77
C ILE A 7 19.92 5.45 -4.99
N TYR A 8 21.18 5.39 -5.42
CA TYR A 8 21.69 6.08 -6.61
C TYR A 8 21.10 5.55 -7.92
N GLU A 9 20.58 4.34 -7.94
CA GLU A 9 19.90 3.73 -9.09
C GLU A 9 18.39 4.07 -9.12
N GLU A 10 17.88 4.79 -8.12
CA GLU A 10 16.45 5.02 -7.92
C GLU A 10 15.94 6.37 -8.44
N GLY A 11 16.80 7.09 -9.17
CA GLY A 11 16.46 8.35 -9.83
C GLY A 11 17.15 9.53 -9.15
N LEU A 12 16.41 10.62 -8.99
CA LEU A 12 16.95 11.87 -8.46
C LEU A 12 16.83 11.91 -6.93
N HIS A 13 17.96 12.06 -6.24
CA HIS A 13 18.02 12.29 -4.79
C HIS A 13 18.32 13.77 -4.51
N VAL A 14 17.33 14.49 -3.99
CA VAL A 14 17.44 15.93 -3.68
C VAL A 14 17.61 16.09 -2.16
N PRO A 15 18.69 16.73 -1.67
CA PRO A 15 18.85 17.01 -0.25
C PRO A 15 17.80 18.04 0.22
N ILE A 16 17.62 18.17 1.54
CA ILE A 16 16.72 19.21 2.09
C ILE A 16 17.25 20.58 1.68
N MET A 17 16.53 21.25 0.77
CA MET A 17 16.88 22.56 0.25
C MET A 17 15.63 23.31 -0.24
N PRO A 18 15.69 24.65 -0.38
CA PRO A 18 14.56 25.43 -0.87
C PRO A 18 14.23 25.16 -2.35
N LEU A 19 12.95 24.89 -2.64
CA LEU A 19 12.39 24.94 -3.99
C LEU A 19 12.01 26.37 -4.40
N PHE A 20 11.47 27.14 -3.45
CA PHE A 20 11.18 28.56 -3.58
C PHE A 20 11.85 29.32 -2.44
N GLU A 21 12.36 30.51 -2.74
CA GLU A 21 12.90 31.44 -1.75
C GLU A 21 12.30 32.82 -2.00
N ARG A 22 11.62 33.38 -0.98
CA ARG A 22 10.93 34.70 -1.07
C ARG A 22 9.97 34.82 -2.27
N GLY A 23 9.34 33.72 -2.66
CA GLY A 23 8.41 33.66 -3.79
C GLY A 23 9.07 33.43 -5.15
N GLU A 24 10.40 33.41 -5.22
CA GLU A 24 11.15 33.11 -6.44
C GLU A 24 11.50 31.61 -6.50
N ILE A 25 11.30 30.99 -7.65
CA ILE A 25 11.60 29.57 -7.85
C ILE A 25 13.10 29.34 -8.06
N ASN A 26 13.62 28.25 -7.50
CA ASN A 26 14.96 27.76 -7.80
C ASN A 26 15.03 27.16 -9.22
N ALA A 27 15.20 28.03 -10.21
CA ALA A 27 15.24 27.64 -11.61
C ALA A 27 16.35 26.63 -11.94
N THR A 28 17.46 26.65 -11.21
CA THR A 28 18.55 25.67 -11.39
C THR A 28 18.11 24.28 -10.95
N LEU A 29 17.49 24.16 -9.78
CA LEU A 29 16.94 22.90 -9.31
C LEU A 29 15.86 22.37 -10.26
N MET A 30 14.95 23.23 -10.73
CA MET A 30 13.92 22.83 -11.69
C MET A 30 14.51 22.29 -13.00
N ARG A 31 15.53 22.95 -13.55
CA ARG A 31 16.23 22.43 -14.75
C ARG A 31 16.88 21.07 -14.50
N LEU A 32 17.49 20.86 -13.33
CA LEU A 32 18.09 19.58 -12.96
C LEU A 32 17.02 18.49 -12.83
N ILE A 33 15.88 18.80 -12.22
CA ILE A 33 14.74 17.87 -12.11
C ILE A 33 14.23 17.51 -13.50
N ALA A 34 13.90 18.51 -14.33
CA ALA A 34 13.36 18.32 -15.67
C ALA A 34 14.27 17.47 -16.57
N ALA A 35 15.60 17.62 -16.45
CA ALA A 35 16.57 16.86 -17.22
C ALA A 35 16.68 15.38 -16.81
N ASN A 36 16.22 15.00 -15.61
CA ASN A 36 16.37 13.65 -15.06
C ASN A 36 15.05 12.87 -14.95
N VAL A 37 13.95 13.42 -15.47
CA VAL A 37 12.63 12.77 -15.48
C VAL A 37 12.12 12.58 -16.91
N ARG A 38 11.23 11.60 -17.11
CA ARG A 38 10.68 11.28 -18.45
C ARG A 38 9.61 12.25 -18.91
N ASP A 39 8.81 12.73 -17.97
CA ASP A 39 7.75 13.70 -18.22
C ASP A 39 7.99 14.94 -17.34
N PRO A 40 8.79 15.91 -17.83
CA PRO A 40 9.11 17.10 -17.05
C PRO A 40 7.88 17.97 -16.82
N MET A 41 6.93 18.05 -17.77
CA MET A 41 5.73 18.87 -17.61
C MET A 41 4.87 18.40 -16.43
N VAL A 42 4.67 17.09 -16.31
CA VAL A 42 3.93 16.51 -15.17
C VAL A 42 4.70 16.72 -13.87
N ALA A 43 6.01 16.43 -13.85
CA ALA A 43 6.83 16.59 -12.65
C ALA A 43 6.86 18.05 -12.14
N GLU A 44 6.98 19.02 -13.04
CA GLU A 44 6.92 20.44 -12.70
C GLU A 44 5.55 20.82 -12.16
N GLY A 45 4.48 20.39 -12.84
CA GLY A 45 3.09 20.61 -12.40
C GLY A 45 2.84 20.11 -10.97
N ASP A 46 3.32 18.91 -10.65
CA ASP A 46 3.22 18.33 -9.31
C ASP A 46 3.93 19.20 -8.27
N LEU A 47 5.17 19.63 -8.54
CA LEU A 47 5.94 20.49 -7.62
C LEU A 47 5.25 21.84 -7.38
N TYR A 48 4.74 22.49 -8.44
CA TYR A 48 3.97 23.72 -8.30
C TYR A 48 2.68 23.51 -7.53
N SER A 49 1.97 22.40 -7.76
CA SER A 49 0.72 22.09 -7.05
C SER A 49 0.96 21.94 -5.54
N LEU A 50 2.01 21.22 -5.14
CA LEU A 50 2.37 21.06 -3.73
C LEU A 50 2.76 22.39 -3.09
N ALA A 51 3.53 23.22 -3.80
CA ALA A 51 3.88 24.56 -3.33
C ALA A 51 2.63 25.46 -3.17
N ALA A 52 1.68 25.40 -4.11
CA ALA A 52 0.43 26.16 -4.05
C ALA A 52 -0.49 25.70 -2.89
N CYS A 53 -0.54 24.40 -2.61
CA CYS A 53 -1.24 23.85 -1.44
C CYS A 53 -0.65 24.40 -0.14
N ASN A 54 0.67 24.38 0.01
CA ASN A 54 1.36 24.92 1.19
C ASN A 54 1.12 26.43 1.36
N ARG A 55 1.15 27.19 0.26
CA ARG A 55 0.83 28.63 0.29
C ARG A 55 -0.59 28.87 0.78
N THR A 56 -1.57 28.15 0.23
CA THR A 56 -2.98 28.25 0.66
C THR A 56 -3.13 27.92 2.14
N GLY A 57 -2.47 26.87 2.61
CA GLY A 57 -2.45 26.50 4.03
C GLY A 57 -1.89 27.61 4.93
N GLY A 58 -0.76 28.21 4.52
CA GLY A 58 -0.16 29.34 5.23
C GLY A 58 -1.08 30.57 5.27
N GLU A 59 -1.73 30.91 4.16
CA GLU A 59 -2.68 32.03 4.10
C GLU A 59 -3.89 31.80 5.02
N GLN A 60 -4.42 30.58 5.08
CA GLN A 60 -5.53 30.25 6.00
C GLN A 60 -5.09 30.29 7.46
N LEU A 61 -3.88 29.83 7.76
CA LEU A 61 -3.30 29.92 9.09
C LEU A 61 -3.16 31.38 9.55
N LEU A 62 -2.64 32.26 8.68
CA LEU A 62 -2.51 33.69 8.99
C LEU A 62 -3.87 34.37 9.20
N LYS A 63 -4.89 34.00 8.42
CA LYS A 63 -6.27 34.49 8.63
C LYS A 63 -6.81 34.06 9.99
N ALA A 64 -6.63 32.80 10.37
CA ALA A 64 -7.05 32.31 11.68
C ALA A 64 -6.32 33.03 12.82
N LEU A 65 -5.01 33.24 12.70
CA LEU A 65 -4.23 34.00 13.68
C LEU A 65 -4.76 35.43 13.84
N ALA A 66 -5.08 36.11 12.74
CA ALA A 66 -5.66 37.44 12.77
C ALA A 66 -7.07 37.46 13.39
N GLU A 67 -7.92 36.49 13.05
CA GLU A 67 -9.30 36.37 13.58
C GLU A 67 -9.32 36.14 15.09
N PHE A 68 -8.39 35.31 15.61
CA PHE A 68 -8.28 35.00 17.04
C PHE A 68 -7.30 35.90 17.80
N GLU A 69 -6.76 36.94 17.15
CA GLU A 69 -5.79 37.88 17.74
C GLU A 69 -4.55 37.16 18.35
N LEU A 70 -4.05 36.14 17.67
CA LEU A 70 -2.89 35.34 18.08
C LEU A 70 -1.64 35.78 17.34
N GLU A 71 -0.57 36.07 18.07
CA GLU A 71 0.76 36.38 17.49
C GLU A 71 1.61 35.12 17.25
N GLU A 72 1.36 34.04 17.99
CA GLU A 72 2.10 32.79 17.93
C GLU A 72 1.21 31.57 18.17
N LEU A 73 1.71 30.39 17.82
CA LEU A 73 0.97 29.12 17.92
C LEU A 73 1.41 28.25 19.09
N ASP A 74 2.52 28.57 19.76
CA ASP A 74 3.19 27.65 20.68
C ASP A 74 2.25 27.17 21.79
N THR A 75 1.52 28.09 22.43
CA THR A 75 0.58 27.74 23.52
C THR A 75 -0.57 26.84 23.01
N VAL A 76 -1.17 27.18 21.88
CA VAL A 76 -2.30 26.43 21.31
C VAL A 76 -1.84 25.08 20.77
N GLY A 77 -0.74 25.05 20.04
CA GLY A 77 -0.10 23.86 19.50
C GLY A 77 0.30 22.89 20.61
N GLN A 78 0.96 23.38 21.66
CA GLN A 78 1.32 22.57 22.82
C GLN A 78 0.07 21.99 23.49
N ARG A 79 -0.99 22.78 23.66
CA ARG A 79 -2.26 22.30 24.22
C ARG A 79 -2.90 21.20 23.36
N ILE A 80 -2.89 21.33 22.03
CA ILE A 80 -3.40 20.32 21.10
C ILE A 80 -2.58 19.03 21.22
N ILE A 81 -1.25 19.14 21.19
CA ILE A 81 -0.31 18.01 21.30
C ILE A 81 -0.49 17.30 22.65
N ASP A 82 -0.52 18.03 23.77
CA ASP A 82 -0.69 17.45 25.11
C ASP A 82 -2.07 16.81 25.30
N THR A 83 -3.10 17.35 24.64
CA THR A 83 -4.43 16.77 24.66
C THR A 83 -4.45 15.44 23.90
N SER A 84 -3.89 15.40 22.69
CA SER A 84 -3.74 14.14 21.95
C SER A 84 -2.87 13.12 22.69
N ARG A 85 -1.78 13.54 23.35
CA ARG A 85 -0.93 12.64 24.14
C ARG A 85 -1.69 12.00 25.28
N ARG A 86 -2.38 12.80 26.11
CA ARG A 86 -3.16 12.28 27.25
C ARG A 86 -4.32 11.40 26.79
N ALA A 87 -4.99 11.78 25.70
CA ALA A 87 -6.07 10.95 25.14
C ALA A 87 -5.52 9.60 24.67
N MET A 88 -4.36 9.58 24.00
CA MET A 88 -3.77 8.34 23.49
C MET A 88 -3.31 7.44 24.64
N ALA A 89 -2.61 8.01 25.62
CA ALA A 89 -2.20 7.32 26.84
C ALA A 89 -3.39 6.64 27.55
N ALA A 90 -4.52 7.34 27.67
CA ALA A 90 -5.73 6.80 28.28
C ALA A 90 -6.40 5.68 27.47
N GLU A 91 -6.27 5.67 26.14
CA GLU A 91 -6.75 4.55 25.31
C GLU A 91 -5.79 3.35 25.37
N ILE A 92 -4.47 3.60 25.40
CA ILE A 92 -3.46 2.54 25.56
C ILE A 92 -3.61 1.85 26.92
N SER A 93 -3.89 2.59 28.00
CA SER A 93 -4.06 2.00 29.35
C SER A 93 -5.28 1.08 29.50
N ARG A 94 -6.14 0.98 28.47
CA ARG A 94 -7.26 0.03 28.41
C ARG A 94 -6.88 -1.26 27.70
N VAL A 95 -5.74 -1.27 27.01
CA VAL A 95 -5.16 -2.47 26.44
C VAL A 95 -4.48 -3.22 27.58
N PRO A 96 -4.68 -4.54 27.73
CA PRO A 96 -4.00 -5.28 28.78
C PRO A 96 -2.48 -5.20 28.64
N ASP A 97 -1.79 -4.99 29.76
CA ASP A 97 -0.33 -5.05 29.80
C ASP A 97 0.15 -6.44 29.40
N GLY A 98 1.22 -6.50 28.61
CA GLY A 98 1.74 -7.77 28.13
C GLY A 98 2.61 -7.66 26.91
N ARG A 99 3.13 -8.81 26.50
CA ARG A 99 3.97 -8.98 25.32
C ARG A 99 3.26 -9.88 24.32
N TYR A 100 2.96 -9.33 23.16
CA TYR A 100 2.19 -9.98 22.10
C TYR A 100 3.09 -10.15 20.88
N ARG A 101 3.17 -11.38 20.35
CA ARG A 101 4.09 -11.71 19.25
C ARG A 101 3.31 -12.22 18.06
N HIS A 102 3.63 -11.67 16.89
CA HIS A 102 3.06 -12.13 15.63
C HIS A 102 4.13 -12.14 14.55
N ALA A 103 3.97 -13.03 13.57
CA ALA A 103 4.85 -13.10 12.43
C ALA A 103 4.03 -13.38 11.17
N MET A 104 4.46 -12.78 10.07
CA MET A 104 3.83 -12.92 8.77
C MET A 104 4.93 -13.08 7.72
N THR A 105 4.73 -14.00 6.79
CA THR A 105 5.62 -14.19 5.65
C THR A 105 4.94 -13.65 4.39
N VAL A 106 5.69 -12.88 3.61
CA VAL A 106 5.27 -12.31 2.33
C VAL A 106 6.23 -12.72 1.22
N ASP A 107 5.82 -12.56 -0.04
CA ASP A 107 6.52 -13.13 -1.21
C ASP A 107 7.98 -12.65 -1.34
N GLY A 108 8.24 -11.39 -0.97
CA GLY A 108 9.54 -10.75 -1.19
C GLY A 108 9.90 -10.60 -2.67
N TYR A 109 11.16 -10.26 -2.97
CA TYR A 109 11.61 -10.04 -4.37
C TYR A 109 12.21 -11.30 -5.00
N ASP A 110 13.29 -11.80 -4.42
CA ASP A 110 13.97 -13.02 -4.86
C ASP A 110 13.65 -14.22 -3.94
N SER A 111 13.32 -13.95 -2.68
CA SER A 111 12.94 -14.94 -1.67
C SER A 111 11.89 -14.36 -0.73
N PRO A 112 11.09 -15.21 -0.05
CA PRO A 112 10.14 -14.78 0.96
C PRO A 112 10.78 -13.93 2.06
N ILE A 113 10.01 -12.99 2.59
CA ILE A 113 10.38 -12.11 3.71
C ILE A 113 9.48 -12.46 4.88
N THR A 114 10.08 -12.77 6.03
CA THR A 114 9.34 -12.94 7.29
C THR A 114 9.47 -11.67 8.11
N VAL A 115 8.34 -11.04 8.41
CA VAL A 115 8.21 -9.93 9.33
C VAL A 115 7.80 -10.48 10.69
N VAL A 116 8.62 -10.22 11.71
CA VAL A 116 8.38 -10.62 13.09
C VAL A 116 8.16 -9.36 13.90
N CYS A 117 7.06 -9.30 14.65
CA CYS A 117 6.76 -8.21 15.56
C CYS A 117 6.58 -8.74 16.98
N CYS A 118 7.18 -8.01 17.91
CA CYS A 118 6.89 -8.08 19.32
C CYS A 118 6.32 -6.74 19.77
N LEU A 119 5.03 -6.70 20.09
CA LEU A 119 4.35 -5.54 20.66
C LEU A 119 4.25 -5.69 22.17
N THR A 120 4.81 -4.75 22.92
CA THR A 120 4.75 -4.69 24.37
C THR A 120 3.87 -3.53 24.80
N VAL A 121 2.85 -3.81 25.61
CA VAL A 121 2.03 -2.80 26.29
C VAL A 121 2.49 -2.74 27.74
N ASP A 122 2.84 -1.54 28.21
CA ASP A 122 3.24 -1.28 29.60
C ASP A 122 2.62 0.05 30.05
N GLY A 123 1.53 -0.06 30.81
CA GLY A 123 0.78 1.09 31.31
C GLY A 123 0.13 1.87 30.17
N ASP A 124 0.69 3.03 29.84
CA ASP A 124 0.14 3.96 28.84
C ASP A 124 0.99 4.09 27.56
N ALA A 125 1.95 3.18 27.38
CA ALA A 125 2.86 3.15 26.24
C ALA A 125 2.84 1.80 25.50
N ILE A 126 3.18 1.85 24.21
CA ILE A 126 3.36 0.69 23.35
C ILE A 126 4.78 0.73 22.76
N ASP A 127 5.56 -0.34 22.95
CA ASP A 127 6.85 -0.54 22.29
C ASP A 127 6.73 -1.67 21.25
N ILE A 128 7.16 -1.39 20.03
CA ILE A 128 7.12 -2.30 18.89
C ILE A 128 8.55 -2.63 18.49
N ASP A 129 8.92 -3.89 18.62
CA ASP A 129 10.23 -4.42 18.25
C ASP A 129 10.12 -5.41 17.09
N PHE A 130 10.86 -5.15 16.02
CA PHE A 130 10.94 -5.99 14.82
C PHE A 130 12.14 -6.95 14.80
N ASP A 131 12.78 -7.20 15.95
CA ASP A 131 13.82 -8.23 16.06
C ASP A 131 13.35 -9.61 15.55
N GLY A 132 14.23 -10.28 14.82
CA GLY A 132 13.93 -11.53 14.09
C GLY A 132 13.28 -11.35 12.72
N THR A 133 12.98 -10.12 12.28
CA THR A 133 12.58 -9.84 10.89
C THR A 133 13.74 -10.08 9.91
N SER A 134 13.42 -10.51 8.69
CA SER A 134 14.42 -10.81 7.65
C SER A 134 15.41 -9.66 7.38
N PRO A 135 16.66 -9.98 6.97
CA PRO A 135 17.67 -8.98 6.65
C PRO A 135 17.33 -8.19 5.39
N THR A 136 18.03 -7.07 5.19
CA THR A 136 17.92 -6.24 3.97
C THR A 136 18.11 -7.06 2.69
N SER A 137 17.31 -6.75 1.68
CA SER A 137 17.40 -7.26 0.33
C SER A 137 18.41 -6.46 -0.51
N PRO A 138 19.13 -7.09 -1.47
CA PRO A 138 19.96 -6.38 -2.44
C PRO A 138 19.12 -5.64 -3.52
N ARG A 139 17.82 -5.45 -3.30
CA ARG A 139 16.82 -4.91 -4.22
C ARG A 139 16.04 -3.78 -3.55
N GLY A 140 15.38 -2.93 -4.33
CA GLY A 140 14.68 -1.74 -3.86
C GLY A 140 13.44 -1.94 -2.98
N ILE A 141 13.18 -3.15 -2.48
CA ILE A 141 12.03 -3.48 -1.61
C ILE A 141 12.24 -3.08 -0.14
N ASN A 142 13.47 -2.70 0.25
CA ASN A 142 13.78 -2.34 1.63
C ASN A 142 12.98 -1.13 2.12
N VAL A 143 12.77 -1.06 3.44
CA VAL A 143 11.94 -0.05 4.10
C VAL A 143 12.80 0.77 5.08
N PRO A 144 12.92 2.11 4.87
CA PRO A 144 13.52 3.01 5.85
C PRO A 144 12.76 3.01 7.18
N LEU A 145 13.47 3.17 8.30
CA LEU A 145 12.89 3.09 9.64
C LEU A 145 11.71 4.06 9.87
N ASN A 146 11.78 5.28 9.33
CA ASN A 146 10.68 6.25 9.45
C ASN A 146 9.39 5.78 8.75
N TYR A 147 9.50 5.01 7.67
CA TYR A 147 8.35 4.40 7.01
C TYR A 147 7.79 3.24 7.84
N THR A 148 8.68 2.44 8.43
CA THR A 148 8.32 1.37 9.38
C THR A 148 7.56 1.92 10.58
N GLU A 149 8.07 3.00 11.20
CA GLU A 149 7.45 3.69 12.32
C GLU A 149 6.04 4.19 11.98
N ALA A 150 5.88 4.82 10.82
CA ALA A 150 4.59 5.34 10.37
C ALA A 150 3.54 4.24 10.21
N TYR A 151 3.87 3.15 9.50
CA TYR A 151 2.90 2.08 9.22
C TYR A 151 2.67 1.13 10.40
N ALA A 152 3.66 0.93 11.28
CA ALA A 152 3.45 0.23 12.54
C ALA A 152 2.53 1.03 13.48
N SER A 153 2.78 2.33 13.63
CA SER A 153 1.92 3.22 14.42
C SER A 153 0.51 3.31 13.85
N PHE A 154 0.37 3.33 12.52
CA PHE A 154 -0.93 3.25 11.86
C PHE A 154 -1.68 1.97 12.23
N GLY A 155 -1.01 0.81 12.24
CA GLY A 155 -1.61 -0.46 12.66
C GLY A 155 -2.17 -0.43 14.08
N VAL A 156 -1.46 0.23 15.02
CA VAL A 156 -1.97 0.48 16.37
C VAL A 156 -3.22 1.36 16.33
N ARG A 157 -3.12 2.47 15.60
CA ARG A 157 -4.17 3.48 15.46
C ARG A 157 -5.47 2.96 14.83
N CYS A 158 -5.41 1.88 14.07
CA CYS A 158 -6.62 1.22 13.54
C CYS A 158 -7.53 0.65 14.64
N VAL A 159 -6.97 0.24 15.79
CA VAL A 159 -7.73 -0.41 16.87
C VAL A 159 -7.75 0.44 18.14
N VAL A 160 -6.67 1.17 18.41
CA VAL A 160 -6.46 1.95 19.63
C VAL A 160 -6.42 3.44 19.28
N GLY A 161 -7.32 4.23 19.87
CA GLY A 161 -7.27 5.69 19.74
C GLY A 161 -7.54 6.25 18.34
N ASN A 162 -8.31 5.55 17.49
CA ASN A 162 -8.59 5.99 16.11
C ASN A 162 -9.20 7.41 16.04
N ASP A 163 -10.08 7.77 16.97
CA ASP A 163 -10.75 9.07 17.02
C ASP A 163 -9.87 10.22 17.53
N ILE A 164 -8.64 9.93 17.98
CA ILE A 164 -7.73 10.93 18.53
C ILE A 164 -7.02 11.66 17.37
N PRO A 165 -6.94 13.00 17.34
CA PRO A 165 -6.23 13.69 16.26
C PRO A 165 -4.78 13.20 16.10
N ASN A 166 -4.39 12.90 14.86
CA ASN A 166 -3.05 12.40 14.54
C ASN A 166 -2.03 13.53 14.57
N ASN A 167 -1.14 13.53 15.57
CA ASN A 167 -0.04 14.49 15.72
C ASN A 167 1.10 13.89 16.56
N ALA A 168 2.17 14.66 16.77
CA ALA A 168 3.33 14.24 17.57
C ALA A 168 2.94 13.77 18.98
N GLY A 169 1.86 14.31 19.58
CA GLY A 169 1.39 13.92 20.90
C GLY A 169 0.80 12.52 20.92
N SER A 170 -0.10 12.19 19.98
CA SER A 170 -0.67 10.85 19.89
C SER A 170 0.35 9.78 19.47
N LEU A 171 1.35 10.15 18.66
CA LEU A 171 2.38 9.22 18.19
C LEU A 171 3.47 8.96 19.24
N ALA A 172 3.73 9.91 20.15
CA ALA A 172 4.80 9.80 21.15
C ALA A 172 4.64 8.63 22.14
N ALA A 173 3.44 8.06 22.28
CA ALA A 173 3.19 6.90 23.14
C ALA A 173 3.49 5.55 22.44
N ILE A 174 3.87 5.58 21.16
CA ILE A 174 4.22 4.40 20.37
C ILE A 174 5.68 4.52 19.96
N THR A 175 6.53 3.61 20.45
CA THR A 175 7.93 3.53 20.05
C THR A 175 8.15 2.35 19.12
N VAL A 176 8.94 2.55 18.04
CA VAL A 176 9.17 1.52 17.03
C VAL A 176 10.67 1.32 16.83
N ARG A 177 11.11 0.06 16.83
CA ARG A 177 12.52 -0.32 16.69
C ARG A 177 12.65 -1.49 15.73
N ALA A 178 13.75 -1.48 14.97
CA ALA A 178 14.16 -2.59 14.12
C ALA A 178 15.69 -2.65 14.11
N PRO A 179 16.32 -3.84 14.17
CA PRO A 179 17.77 -3.96 14.25
C PRO A 179 18.45 -3.44 12.98
N ALA A 180 19.70 -2.98 13.10
CA ALA A 180 20.50 -2.60 11.93
C ALA A 180 20.66 -3.81 10.99
N GLY A 181 20.58 -3.57 9.67
CA GLY A 181 20.59 -4.64 8.66
C GLY A 181 19.27 -5.42 8.54
N CYS A 182 18.23 -5.04 9.27
CA CYS A 182 16.85 -5.49 9.04
C CYS A 182 16.26 -4.82 7.80
N ILE A 183 15.43 -5.54 7.05
CA ILE A 183 14.72 -4.97 5.89
C ILE A 183 13.79 -3.80 6.24
N LEU A 184 13.38 -3.71 7.51
CA LEU A 184 12.55 -2.62 8.07
C LEU A 184 13.36 -1.48 8.70
N ASN A 185 14.70 -1.57 8.65
CA ASN A 185 15.62 -0.52 9.04
C ASN A 185 16.71 -0.38 7.96
N ALA A 186 16.27 -0.05 6.74
CA ALA A 186 17.16 0.14 5.61
C ALA A 186 18.02 1.41 5.81
N GLU A 187 19.33 1.23 5.97
CA GLU A 187 20.27 2.33 6.12
C GLU A 187 20.80 2.79 4.75
N PHE A 188 21.16 4.07 4.65
CA PHE A 188 21.81 4.60 3.45
C PHE A 188 23.13 3.84 3.19
N PRO A 189 23.44 3.42 1.94
CA PRO A 189 22.80 3.77 0.67
C PRO A 189 21.84 2.71 0.09
N ALA A 190 21.19 1.88 0.91
CA ALA A 190 20.29 0.83 0.43
C ALA A 190 19.15 1.37 -0.47
N ALA A 191 18.76 0.60 -1.47
CA ALA A 191 17.64 0.91 -2.36
C ALA A 191 16.28 0.70 -1.65
N VAL A 192 15.35 1.64 -1.83
CA VAL A 192 14.07 1.76 -1.07
C VAL A 192 12.88 2.24 -1.91
N SER A 193 12.97 2.20 -3.24
CA SER A 193 11.94 2.72 -4.16
C SER A 193 10.63 1.94 -4.12
N ALA A 194 10.69 0.64 -3.81
CA ALA A 194 9.54 -0.25 -3.69
C ALA A 194 9.18 -0.56 -2.22
N ARG A 195 9.64 0.27 -1.26
CA ARG A 195 9.35 0.14 0.18
C ARG A 195 7.87 -0.08 0.50
N HIS A 196 6.97 0.50 -0.28
CA HIS A 196 5.53 0.40 -0.07
C HIS A 196 5.01 -1.04 -0.22
N ALA A 197 5.65 -1.87 -1.05
CA ALA A 197 5.25 -3.26 -1.26
C ALA A 197 5.36 -4.09 0.02
N LEU A 198 6.35 -3.82 0.87
CA LEU A 198 6.50 -4.46 2.18
C LEU A 198 5.86 -3.63 3.31
N GLY A 199 6.10 -2.33 3.33
CA GLY A 199 5.70 -1.49 4.46
C GLY A 199 4.17 -1.38 4.62
N GLN A 200 3.40 -1.55 3.56
CA GLN A 200 1.93 -1.61 3.64
C GLN A 200 1.40 -2.90 4.31
N MET A 201 2.25 -3.90 4.51
CA MET A 201 1.89 -5.12 5.23
C MET A 201 2.04 -4.98 6.75
N LEU A 202 2.79 -3.99 7.23
CA LEU A 202 3.05 -3.80 8.66
C LEU A 202 1.77 -3.63 9.51
N PRO A 203 0.73 -2.93 9.06
CA PRO A 203 -0.51 -2.85 9.83
C PRO A 203 -1.11 -4.22 10.14
N ASP A 204 -1.13 -5.16 9.19
CA ASP A 204 -1.64 -6.52 9.43
C ASP A 204 -0.81 -7.28 10.47
N VAL A 205 0.51 -7.06 10.51
CA VAL A 205 1.39 -7.63 11.51
C VAL A 205 1.06 -7.10 12.91
N ILE A 206 0.88 -5.78 13.02
CA ILE A 206 0.51 -5.12 14.29
C ILE A 206 -0.88 -5.58 14.75
N LEU A 207 -1.84 -5.66 13.81
CA LEU A 207 -3.18 -6.16 14.08
C LEU A 207 -3.17 -7.61 14.57
N GLY A 208 -2.23 -8.44 14.09
CA GLY A 208 -2.03 -9.79 14.60
C GLY A 208 -1.50 -9.86 16.04
N CYS A 209 -0.70 -8.87 16.47
CA CYS A 209 -0.35 -8.70 17.88
C CYS A 209 -1.54 -8.21 18.70
N LEU A 210 -2.25 -7.18 18.22
CA LEU A 210 -3.37 -6.58 18.92
C LEU A 210 -4.58 -7.50 19.04
N GLU A 211 -4.79 -8.43 18.12
CA GLU A 211 -5.83 -9.47 18.25
C GLU A 211 -5.60 -10.36 19.47
N GLN A 212 -4.35 -10.55 19.91
CA GLN A 212 -4.05 -11.31 21.13
C GLN A 212 -4.36 -10.49 22.39
N ALA A 213 -4.13 -9.18 22.35
CA ALA A 213 -4.40 -8.25 23.45
C ALA A 213 -5.89 -7.91 23.58
N LEU A 214 -6.56 -7.75 22.44
CA LEU A 214 -7.95 -7.32 22.29
C LEU A 214 -8.69 -8.23 21.30
N PRO A 215 -8.95 -9.51 21.68
CA PRO A 215 -9.62 -10.45 20.79
C PRO A 215 -10.94 -9.92 20.24
N GLY A 216 -11.17 -10.11 18.95
CA GLY A 216 -12.39 -9.64 18.29
C GLY A 216 -12.35 -8.18 17.86
N ARG A 217 -11.27 -7.43 18.06
CA ARG A 217 -11.18 -6.02 17.62
C ARG A 217 -10.38 -5.81 16.34
N ALA A 218 -9.50 -6.74 15.96
CA ALA A 218 -8.74 -6.62 14.72
C ALA A 218 -9.52 -7.21 13.53
N PRO A 219 -9.46 -6.58 12.34
CA PRO A 219 -9.89 -7.22 11.10
C PRO A 219 -8.94 -8.37 10.72
N ALA A 220 -9.39 -9.27 9.85
CA ALA A 220 -8.51 -10.25 9.20
C ALA A 220 -7.50 -9.57 8.29
N GLU A 221 -6.50 -10.32 7.81
CA GLU A 221 -5.52 -9.74 6.89
C GLU A 221 -6.20 -9.33 5.57
N GLY A 222 -5.79 -8.18 5.05
CA GLY A 222 -6.13 -7.77 3.71
C GLY A 222 -5.12 -8.24 2.68
N ALA A 223 -5.47 -8.06 1.40
CA ALA A 223 -4.48 -8.03 0.34
C ALA A 223 -3.30 -7.13 0.72
N SER A 224 -3.61 -5.97 1.34
CA SER A 224 -2.65 -5.02 1.93
C SER A 224 -1.54 -4.59 0.96
N CYS A 225 -1.79 -4.77 -0.34
CA CYS A 225 -0.91 -4.43 -1.43
C CYS A 225 -1.72 -3.78 -2.55
N ILE A 226 -1.19 -2.68 -3.06
CA ILE A 226 -1.68 -2.04 -4.27
C ILE A 226 -0.94 -2.67 -5.45
N TRP A 227 -1.67 -3.26 -6.39
CA TRP A 227 -1.12 -3.71 -7.66
C TRP A 227 -1.07 -2.51 -8.62
N ASN A 228 0.06 -1.80 -8.59
CA ASN A 228 0.35 -0.63 -9.42
C ASN A 228 1.42 -0.93 -10.50
N PRO A 229 1.08 -1.67 -11.57
CA PRO A 229 2.06 -1.96 -12.61
C PRO A 229 2.46 -0.69 -13.35
N VAL A 230 3.75 -0.51 -13.58
CA VAL A 230 4.22 0.51 -14.54
C VAL A 230 4.19 -0.12 -15.93
N LEU A 231 3.27 0.35 -16.76
CA LEU A 231 3.11 -0.07 -18.16
C LEU A 231 3.77 0.98 -19.06
N ARG A 232 4.59 0.54 -20.01
CA ARG A 232 5.28 1.45 -20.91
C ARG A 232 5.50 0.87 -22.30
N SER A 233 5.69 1.75 -23.27
CA SER A 233 6.09 1.35 -24.63
C SER A 233 7.39 0.55 -24.61
N ALA A 234 7.44 -0.58 -25.34
CA ALA A 234 8.67 -1.29 -25.61
C ALA A 234 9.53 -0.45 -26.57
N SER A 235 10.58 0.21 -26.09
CA SER A 235 11.46 1.03 -26.93
C SER A 235 12.71 0.25 -27.38
N GLY A 236 13.01 0.30 -28.68
CA GLY A 236 14.37 0.24 -29.25
C GLY A 236 15.12 -1.10 -29.30
N ALA A 237 14.66 -2.18 -28.66
CA ALA A 237 15.42 -3.45 -28.65
C ALA A 237 14.74 -4.65 -29.34
N GLN A 238 13.44 -4.59 -29.66
CA GLN A 238 12.67 -5.74 -30.19
C GLN A 238 11.91 -5.45 -31.49
N GLY A 239 12.46 -4.60 -32.36
CA GLY A 239 11.94 -4.36 -33.72
C GLY A 239 11.42 -2.94 -33.94
N ASN A 240 11.26 -2.58 -35.22
CA ASN A 240 10.72 -1.31 -35.71
C ASN A 240 9.20 -1.18 -35.44
N PHE A 241 8.78 -1.29 -34.19
CA PHE A 241 7.40 -0.94 -33.81
C PHE A 241 7.36 0.56 -33.54
N ALA A 242 6.80 1.30 -34.49
CA ALA A 242 6.57 2.75 -34.40
C ALA A 242 5.35 3.08 -33.52
N SER A 243 5.20 2.44 -32.35
CA SER A 243 4.12 2.80 -31.43
C SER A 243 4.48 4.06 -30.65
N ARG A 244 3.47 4.86 -30.33
CA ARG A 244 3.63 6.09 -29.54
C ARG A 244 4.29 5.77 -28.20
N ALA A 245 5.33 6.52 -27.82
CA ALA A 245 5.95 6.38 -26.51
C ALA A 245 4.92 6.70 -25.40
N PHE A 246 4.84 5.83 -24.39
CA PHE A 246 3.94 6.02 -23.27
C PHE A 246 4.52 5.41 -21.98
N VAL A 247 4.09 5.94 -20.85
CA VAL A 247 4.28 5.36 -19.51
C VAL A 247 3.02 5.67 -18.71
N ILE A 248 2.34 4.65 -18.21
CA ILE A 248 1.21 4.80 -17.27
C ILE A 248 1.41 3.90 -16.05
N ASN A 249 0.78 4.25 -14.94
CA ASN A 249 0.85 3.50 -13.70
C ASN A 249 -0.56 3.33 -13.10
N PRO A 250 -1.43 2.50 -13.73
CA PRO A 250 -2.76 2.25 -13.21
C PRO A 250 -2.70 1.59 -11.83
N ILE A 251 -3.70 1.87 -11.00
CA ILE A 251 -3.81 1.35 -9.63
C ILE A 251 -4.92 0.31 -9.58
N PHE A 252 -4.58 -0.93 -9.23
CA PHE A 252 -5.56 -1.98 -8.97
C PHE A 252 -5.41 -2.48 -7.53
N ASN A 253 -6.54 -2.75 -6.88
CA ASN A 253 -6.59 -3.10 -5.47
C ASN A 253 -7.22 -4.48 -5.28
N GLY A 254 -6.69 -5.25 -4.32
CA GLY A 254 -7.33 -6.47 -3.85
C GLY A 254 -8.43 -6.22 -2.81
N GLY A 255 -8.90 -7.29 -2.20
CA GLY A 255 -9.89 -7.22 -1.12
C GLY A 255 -9.27 -6.89 0.24
N THR A 256 -9.96 -6.12 1.07
CA THR A 256 -9.57 -5.96 2.49
C THR A 256 -9.97 -7.21 3.28
N GLY A 257 -9.33 -7.46 4.43
CA GLY A 257 -9.80 -8.49 5.34
C GLY A 257 -11.21 -8.19 5.86
N ALA A 258 -11.92 -9.24 6.27
CA ALA A 258 -13.17 -9.08 6.99
C ALA A 258 -12.96 -8.21 8.24
N ARG A 259 -13.96 -7.39 8.57
CA ARG A 259 -13.98 -6.57 9.79
C ARG A 259 -14.62 -7.37 10.92
N PRO A 260 -14.36 -6.99 12.19
CA PRO A 260 -14.92 -7.69 13.35
C PRO A 260 -16.41 -8.02 13.30
N THR A 261 -17.20 -7.16 12.65
CA THR A 261 -18.67 -7.26 12.60
C THR A 261 -19.23 -7.15 11.18
N GLN A 262 -18.37 -7.17 10.14
CA GLN A 262 -18.80 -6.92 8.76
C GLN A 262 -17.85 -7.55 7.75
N ASP A 263 -18.35 -7.84 6.54
CA ASP A 263 -17.54 -8.32 5.43
C ASP A 263 -16.46 -7.31 5.01
N GLY A 264 -15.35 -7.81 4.47
CA GLY A 264 -14.29 -7.01 3.89
C GLY A 264 -14.76 -6.23 2.66
N LEU A 265 -14.13 -5.09 2.41
CA LEU A 265 -14.43 -4.27 1.23
C LEU A 265 -13.71 -4.87 0.01
N SER A 266 -14.48 -5.19 -1.03
CA SER A 266 -13.92 -5.69 -2.29
C SER A 266 -13.16 -4.59 -3.04
N THR A 267 -12.02 -4.94 -3.64
CA THR A 267 -11.22 -4.05 -4.51
C THR A 267 -10.89 -2.67 -3.91
N THR A 268 -10.73 -2.61 -2.59
CA THR A 268 -10.58 -1.36 -1.86
C THR A 268 -9.16 -1.26 -1.31
N ALA A 269 -8.51 -0.13 -1.59
CA ALA A 269 -7.18 0.14 -1.08
C ALA A 269 -7.22 0.23 0.46
N PHE A 270 -6.37 -0.57 1.09
CA PHE A 270 -6.04 -0.52 2.51
C PHE A 270 -4.63 -1.11 2.63
N PRO A 271 -3.74 -0.58 3.48
CA PRO A 271 -3.88 0.59 4.38
C PRO A 271 -3.77 1.96 3.69
N SER A 272 -3.61 2.00 2.36
CA SER A 272 -3.50 3.25 1.62
C SER A 272 -4.86 3.86 1.25
N GLY A 273 -4.95 5.19 1.17
CA GLY A 273 -6.15 5.92 0.74
C GLY A 273 -6.26 6.17 -0.77
N VAL A 274 -5.47 5.47 -1.59
CA VAL A 274 -5.47 5.68 -3.05
C VAL A 274 -6.78 5.22 -3.69
N ARG A 275 -7.24 5.98 -4.68
CA ARG A 275 -8.39 5.59 -5.51
C ARG A 275 -7.90 4.96 -6.80
N THR A 276 -8.65 4.01 -7.31
CA THR A 276 -8.38 3.40 -8.62
C THR A 276 -8.52 4.45 -9.73
N THR A 277 -7.59 4.44 -10.67
CA THR A 277 -7.66 5.25 -11.90
C THR A 277 -8.81 4.77 -12.78
N PRO A 278 -9.71 5.65 -13.24
CA PRO A 278 -10.78 5.29 -14.18
C PRO A 278 -10.22 4.64 -15.46
N THR A 279 -10.93 3.64 -16.00
CA THR A 279 -10.52 2.93 -17.21
C THR A 279 -10.28 3.89 -18.38
N GLU A 280 -11.23 4.77 -18.66
CA GLU A 280 -11.17 5.75 -19.76
C GLU A 280 -9.93 6.65 -19.67
N VAL A 281 -9.51 7.03 -18.45
CA VAL A 281 -8.31 7.86 -18.24
C VAL A 281 -7.05 7.09 -18.64
N ASN A 282 -6.98 5.79 -18.33
CA ASN A 282 -5.86 4.95 -18.74
C ASN A 282 -5.81 4.79 -20.27
N GLU A 283 -6.95 4.52 -20.91
CA GLU A 283 -7.05 4.28 -22.37
C GLU A 283 -6.80 5.55 -23.19
N VAL A 284 -7.13 6.73 -22.66
CA VAL A 284 -6.78 8.02 -23.31
C VAL A 284 -5.28 8.31 -23.21
N SER A 285 -4.64 7.86 -22.13
CA SER A 285 -3.23 8.19 -21.83
C SER A 285 -2.22 7.26 -22.49
N ALA A 286 -2.63 6.04 -22.88
CA ALA A 286 -1.78 5.05 -23.51
C ALA A 286 -2.55 4.24 -24.56
N PRO A 287 -1.88 3.68 -25.59
CA PRO A 287 -2.49 2.79 -26.59
C PRO A 287 -2.78 1.39 -26.01
N LEU A 288 -3.41 1.34 -24.83
CA LEU A 288 -3.79 0.13 -24.10
C LEU A 288 -5.30 0.13 -23.91
N VAL A 289 -5.91 -1.04 -24.04
CA VAL A 289 -7.36 -1.26 -23.87
C VAL A 289 -7.57 -2.20 -22.69
N ILE A 290 -8.44 -1.83 -21.75
CA ILE A 290 -8.85 -2.68 -20.64
C ILE A 290 -10.10 -3.45 -21.08
N ARG A 291 -9.90 -4.68 -21.58
CA ARG A 291 -10.98 -5.52 -22.12
C ARG A 291 -11.98 -5.97 -21.05
N ARG A 292 -11.47 -6.22 -19.85
CA ARG A 292 -12.24 -6.76 -18.74
C ARG A 292 -11.74 -6.15 -17.45
N ARG A 293 -12.68 -5.73 -16.61
CA ARG A 293 -12.41 -5.31 -15.24
C ARG A 293 -13.63 -5.56 -14.36
N GLU A 294 -13.58 -6.64 -13.60
CA GLU A 294 -14.73 -7.16 -12.86
C GLU A 294 -14.26 -7.69 -11.49
N TYR A 295 -15.17 -7.80 -10.53
CA TYR A 295 -14.91 -8.61 -9.34
C TYR A 295 -14.61 -10.05 -9.76
N LEU A 296 -13.68 -10.67 -9.05
CA LEU A 296 -13.39 -12.08 -9.21
C LEU A 296 -14.11 -12.85 -8.09
N PRO A 297 -15.22 -13.56 -8.39
CA PRO A 297 -16.01 -14.25 -7.37
C PRO A 297 -15.17 -15.26 -6.58
N ASP A 298 -15.61 -15.57 -5.35
CA ASP A 298 -15.00 -16.59 -4.48
C ASP A 298 -13.55 -16.33 -4.04
N THR A 299 -13.03 -15.13 -4.33
CA THR A 299 -11.65 -14.77 -3.95
C THR A 299 -11.52 -14.32 -2.50
N GLY A 300 -12.58 -13.80 -1.89
CA GLY A 300 -12.57 -13.40 -0.48
C GLY A 300 -12.69 -14.63 0.42
N GLY A 301 -11.83 -14.73 1.44
CA GLY A 301 -11.83 -15.87 2.35
C GLY A 301 -13.16 -16.04 3.08
N SER A 302 -13.62 -17.28 3.17
CA SER A 302 -14.88 -17.65 3.81
C SER A 302 -14.85 -17.41 5.32
N GLY A 303 -16.00 -17.10 5.92
CA GLY A 303 -16.18 -16.96 7.35
C GLY A 303 -17.57 -16.43 7.68
N GLU A 304 -17.90 -16.29 8.97
CA GLU A 304 -19.10 -15.56 9.42
C GLU A 304 -19.18 -14.21 8.69
N TYR A 305 -18.04 -13.53 8.62
CA TYR A 305 -17.79 -12.38 7.73
C TYR A 305 -16.76 -12.73 6.66
N ARG A 306 -17.12 -12.55 5.40
CA ARG A 306 -16.27 -12.87 4.24
C ARG A 306 -15.21 -11.79 4.04
N GLY A 307 -14.00 -12.18 3.63
CA GLY A 307 -12.99 -11.23 3.15
C GLY A 307 -13.44 -10.51 1.87
N GLY A 308 -12.91 -9.31 1.60
CA GLY A 308 -13.21 -8.58 0.37
C GLY A 308 -12.74 -9.37 -0.87
N LEU A 309 -13.44 -9.22 -1.99
CA LEU A 309 -13.04 -9.84 -3.25
C LEU A 309 -11.89 -9.09 -3.91
N GLY A 310 -11.09 -9.85 -4.67
CA GLY A 310 -10.22 -9.33 -5.72
C GLY A 310 -10.99 -8.97 -6.99
N GLN A 311 -10.23 -8.66 -8.05
CA GLN A 311 -10.73 -8.35 -9.38
C GLN A 311 -9.83 -8.98 -10.43
N VAL A 312 -10.42 -9.24 -11.60
CA VAL A 312 -9.70 -9.62 -12.82
C VAL A 312 -9.58 -8.40 -13.72
N ILE A 313 -8.38 -8.16 -14.24
CA ILE A 313 -8.08 -7.11 -15.20
C ILE A 313 -7.41 -7.74 -16.42
N GLU A 314 -7.97 -7.50 -17.61
CA GLU A 314 -7.39 -7.91 -18.89
C GLU A 314 -6.99 -6.68 -19.69
N ILE A 315 -5.71 -6.57 -20.04
CA ILE A 315 -5.14 -5.43 -20.77
C ILE A 315 -4.46 -5.92 -22.04
N GLU A 316 -4.75 -5.29 -23.16
CA GLU A 316 -4.04 -5.51 -24.43
C GLU A 316 -3.57 -4.19 -25.04
N HIS A 317 -2.69 -4.26 -26.02
CA HIS A 317 -2.29 -3.10 -26.80
C HIS A 317 -3.31 -2.84 -27.92
N ALA A 318 -3.82 -1.62 -28.03
CA ALA A 318 -4.87 -1.23 -29.00
C ALA A 318 -4.46 -1.52 -30.46
N GLU A 319 -3.19 -1.32 -30.78
CA GLU A 319 -2.62 -1.55 -32.12
C GLU A 319 -1.87 -2.90 -32.23
N GLY A 320 -2.00 -3.80 -31.24
CA GLY A 320 -1.34 -5.10 -31.25
C GLY A 320 0.19 -5.06 -31.12
N ALA A 321 0.78 -3.94 -30.68
CA ALA A 321 2.23 -3.81 -30.48
C ALA A 321 2.68 -4.36 -29.10
N PRO A 322 3.95 -4.74 -28.93
CA PRO A 322 4.45 -5.19 -27.63
C PRO A 322 4.59 -4.01 -26.65
N PHE A 323 4.45 -4.30 -25.36
CA PHE A 323 4.68 -3.32 -24.29
C PHE A 323 5.36 -3.98 -23.08
N VAL A 324 5.87 -3.17 -22.17
CA VAL A 324 6.61 -3.64 -20.99
C VAL A 324 5.79 -3.40 -19.74
N ILE A 325 5.75 -4.40 -18.87
CA ILE A 325 5.18 -4.30 -17.52
C ILE A 325 6.32 -4.39 -16.48
N SER A 326 6.34 -3.45 -15.53
CA SER A 326 7.16 -3.56 -14.32
C SER A 326 6.24 -3.75 -13.11
N LYS A 327 6.54 -4.75 -12.28
CA LYS A 327 5.64 -5.28 -11.24
C LYS A 327 6.32 -5.29 -9.89
N MET A 328 5.52 -5.01 -8.88
CA MET A 328 5.88 -5.04 -7.45
C MET A 328 4.75 -5.72 -6.67
N PHE A 329 4.16 -6.77 -7.24
CA PHE A 329 3.00 -7.44 -6.67
C PHE A 329 3.40 -8.35 -5.51
N ASP A 330 2.49 -8.48 -4.56
CA ASP A 330 2.60 -9.34 -3.38
C ASP A 330 1.26 -10.07 -3.17
N ARG A 331 1.23 -11.02 -2.23
CA ARG A 331 0.14 -11.99 -2.01
C ARG A 331 -0.11 -12.93 -3.19
N ILE A 332 0.92 -13.28 -3.95
CA ILE A 332 0.87 -14.33 -4.98
C ILE A 332 1.24 -15.68 -4.38
N ASP A 333 2.32 -15.73 -3.61
CA ASP A 333 2.80 -16.97 -2.99
C ASP A 333 2.28 -17.11 -1.55
N HIS A 334 2.05 -15.98 -0.86
CA HIS A 334 1.55 -15.93 0.52
C HIS A 334 0.24 -15.15 0.63
N ALA A 335 -0.89 -15.87 0.57
CA ALA A 335 -2.23 -15.27 0.62
C ALA A 335 -2.53 -14.54 1.95
N ALA A 336 -3.52 -13.63 1.91
CA ALA A 336 -4.05 -12.96 3.10
C ALA A 336 -4.76 -13.96 4.01
N GLN A 337 -4.33 -14.05 5.27
CA GLN A 337 -4.87 -15.04 6.21
C GLN A 337 -6.17 -14.57 6.88
N GLY A 338 -7.09 -15.51 7.06
CA GLY A 338 -8.28 -15.31 7.89
C GLY A 338 -7.95 -15.25 9.38
N ARG A 339 -8.94 -14.88 10.20
CA ARG A 339 -8.82 -14.86 11.67
C ARG A 339 -10.00 -15.57 12.31
N ARG A 340 -9.77 -16.09 13.53
CA ARG A 340 -10.82 -16.71 14.38
C ARG A 340 -11.64 -17.79 13.65
N GLY A 341 -10.98 -18.64 12.87
CA GLY A 341 -11.64 -19.72 12.11
C GLY A 341 -12.01 -19.37 10.66
N GLY A 342 -11.88 -18.10 10.26
CA GLY A 342 -12.06 -17.71 8.86
C GLY A 342 -10.93 -18.20 7.96
N GLU A 343 -11.26 -18.46 6.70
CA GLU A 343 -10.33 -18.96 5.68
C GLU A 343 -9.47 -17.83 5.09
N ALA A 344 -8.35 -18.21 4.48
CA ALA A 344 -7.51 -17.30 3.72
C ALA A 344 -8.23 -16.84 2.44
N GLY A 345 -7.92 -15.62 1.98
CA GLY A 345 -8.32 -15.17 0.66
C GLY A 345 -7.57 -15.94 -0.44
N GLN A 346 -8.09 -15.92 -1.67
CA GLN A 346 -7.36 -16.46 -2.81
C GLN A 346 -6.13 -15.59 -3.12
N PRO A 347 -4.97 -16.22 -3.43
CA PRO A 347 -3.78 -15.49 -3.86
C PRO A 347 -4.00 -14.81 -5.21
N GLY A 348 -3.24 -13.73 -5.44
CA GLY A 348 -3.24 -13.06 -6.73
C GLY A 348 -2.45 -13.84 -7.78
N ARG A 349 -2.77 -13.60 -9.06
CA ARG A 349 -2.04 -14.18 -10.20
C ARG A 349 -1.79 -13.12 -11.27
N VAL A 350 -0.65 -13.24 -11.95
CA VAL A 350 -0.35 -12.44 -13.14
C VAL A 350 0.19 -13.36 -14.23
N PHE A 351 -0.40 -13.28 -15.42
CA PHE A 351 -0.05 -14.15 -16.53
C PHE A 351 -0.34 -13.48 -17.87
N LEU A 352 0.20 -14.05 -18.94
CA LEU A 352 -0.10 -13.65 -20.32
C LEU A 352 -1.01 -14.70 -20.93
N ARG A 353 -2.07 -14.26 -21.60
CA ARG A 353 -2.84 -15.10 -22.51
C ARG A 353 -2.34 -14.83 -23.93
N LEU A 354 -1.71 -15.82 -24.53
CA LEU A 354 -1.14 -15.74 -25.88
C LEU A 354 -2.23 -15.91 -26.96
N ALA A 355 -1.90 -15.59 -28.20
CA ALA A 355 -2.84 -15.64 -29.33
C ALA A 355 -3.42 -17.04 -29.60
N ASP A 356 -2.71 -18.11 -29.21
CA ASP A 356 -3.16 -19.50 -29.31
C ASP A 356 -4.00 -19.95 -28.09
N GLY A 357 -4.26 -19.06 -27.14
CA GLY A 357 -4.99 -19.33 -25.91
C GLY A 357 -4.12 -19.85 -24.75
N THR A 358 -2.82 -20.07 -24.97
CA THR A 358 -1.90 -20.53 -23.91
C THR A 358 -1.77 -19.49 -22.82
N GLU A 359 -1.87 -19.91 -21.56
CA GLU A 359 -1.58 -19.07 -20.39
C GLU A 359 -0.13 -19.26 -19.94
N GLN A 360 0.62 -18.16 -19.90
CA GLN A 360 2.00 -18.13 -19.42
C GLN A 360 2.07 -17.32 -18.13
N SER A 361 2.25 -18.01 -17.00
CA SER A 361 2.42 -17.37 -15.68
C SER A 361 3.65 -16.46 -15.65
N LEU A 362 3.51 -15.31 -15.00
CA LEU A 362 4.61 -14.38 -14.74
C LEU A 362 4.90 -14.29 -13.24
N ARG A 363 6.13 -13.91 -12.88
CA ARG A 363 6.49 -13.60 -11.48
C ARG A 363 5.77 -12.33 -11.00
N GLY A 364 5.47 -12.24 -9.70
CA GLY A 364 4.83 -11.05 -9.11
C GLY A 364 5.68 -9.80 -9.10
N LYS A 365 7.01 -9.94 -9.07
CA LYS A 365 7.95 -8.81 -9.06
C LYS A 365 8.96 -8.90 -10.18
N GLY A 366 9.40 -7.74 -10.67
CA GLY A 366 10.35 -7.63 -11.77
C GLY A 366 9.74 -7.04 -13.02
N ARG A 367 10.30 -7.37 -14.19
CA ARG A 367 9.94 -6.75 -15.46
C ARG A 367 9.82 -7.79 -16.55
N ASP A 368 8.75 -7.70 -17.31
CA ASP A 368 8.48 -8.58 -18.45
C ASP A 368 8.02 -7.78 -19.66
N THR A 369 8.19 -8.37 -20.84
CA THR A 369 7.62 -7.84 -22.08
C THR A 369 6.36 -8.63 -22.41
N VAL A 370 5.26 -7.91 -22.61
CA VAL A 370 4.01 -8.46 -23.16
C VAL A 370 4.18 -8.50 -24.69
N PRO A 371 4.18 -9.69 -25.32
CA PRO A 371 4.33 -9.81 -26.76
C PRO A 371 3.20 -9.14 -27.52
N ALA A 372 3.46 -8.82 -28.79
CA ALA A 372 2.45 -8.35 -29.72
C ALA A 372 1.24 -9.31 -29.77
N GLY A 373 0.03 -8.76 -29.65
CA GLY A 373 -1.22 -9.52 -29.68
C GLY A 373 -1.53 -10.39 -28.45
N ALA A 374 -0.68 -10.38 -27.42
CA ALA A 374 -0.97 -11.06 -26.16
C ALA A 374 -1.81 -10.17 -25.22
N ILE A 375 -2.59 -10.81 -24.35
CA ILE A 375 -3.37 -10.14 -23.30
C ILE A 375 -2.63 -10.33 -21.98
N LEU A 376 -2.34 -9.23 -21.29
CA LEU A 376 -1.89 -9.24 -19.91
C LEU A 376 -3.10 -9.44 -18.99
N VAL A 377 -3.08 -10.48 -18.18
CA VAL A 377 -4.13 -10.75 -17.18
C VAL A 377 -3.57 -10.60 -15.78
N MET A 378 -4.29 -9.86 -14.94
CA MET A 378 -4.00 -9.67 -13.54
C MET A 378 -5.23 -10.02 -12.72
N GLU A 379 -5.09 -10.97 -11.82
CA GLU A 379 -6.09 -11.36 -10.82
C GLU A 379 -5.56 -10.90 -9.46
N THR A 380 -6.16 -9.85 -8.90
CA THR A 380 -5.70 -9.33 -7.60
C THR A 380 -6.14 -10.26 -6.46
N PRO A 381 -5.38 -10.37 -5.37
CA PRO A 381 -5.72 -11.20 -4.22
C PRO A 381 -7.04 -10.77 -3.53
N GLY A 382 -7.70 -11.72 -2.89
CA GLY A 382 -8.78 -11.44 -1.92
C GLY A 382 -8.26 -11.22 -0.51
N GLY A 383 -9.13 -10.72 0.38
CA GLY A 383 -8.84 -10.61 1.81
C GLY A 383 -9.22 -11.88 2.59
N GLY A 384 -8.70 -12.05 3.80
CA GLY A 384 -9.08 -13.15 4.68
C GLY A 384 -10.45 -12.97 5.34
N GLY A 385 -11.11 -14.08 5.66
CA GLY A 385 -12.39 -14.12 6.37
C GLY A 385 -12.25 -14.06 7.91
N ILE A 386 -13.38 -13.89 8.60
CA ILE A 386 -13.47 -13.96 10.07
C ILE A 386 -14.58 -14.93 10.47
N GLY A 387 -14.32 -15.79 11.47
CA GLY A 387 -15.33 -16.70 12.03
C GLY A 387 -15.55 -17.94 11.17
N ASP A 388 -16.34 -18.89 11.67
CA ASP A 388 -16.71 -20.08 10.89
C ASP A 388 -17.70 -19.70 9.79
N ALA A 389 -17.48 -20.19 8.57
CA ALA A 389 -18.39 -19.96 7.44
C ALA A 389 -19.81 -20.50 7.69
N HIS A 390 -19.96 -21.50 8.55
CA HIS A 390 -21.28 -22.04 8.95
C HIS A 390 -22.10 -21.06 9.79
N ASP A 391 -21.45 -20.11 10.46
CA ASP A 391 -22.12 -19.09 11.27
C ASP A 391 -22.59 -17.90 10.41
N ARG A 392 -22.21 -17.86 9.12
CA ARG A 392 -22.61 -16.78 8.20
C ARG A 392 -24.13 -16.75 8.05
N ASN A 393 -24.71 -15.56 8.20
CA ASN A 393 -26.14 -15.35 8.04
C ASN A 393 -26.61 -15.84 6.65
N PRO A 394 -27.58 -16.78 6.57
CA PRO A 394 -28.08 -17.31 5.29
C PRO A 394 -28.62 -16.23 4.34
N ALA A 395 -29.13 -15.12 4.87
CA ALA A 395 -29.57 -13.98 4.05
C ALA A 395 -28.38 -13.27 3.38
N SER A 396 -27.23 -13.16 4.07
CA SER A 396 -26.00 -12.61 3.51
C SER A 396 -25.41 -13.53 2.44
N VAL A 397 -25.44 -14.85 2.65
CA VAL A 397 -25.03 -15.83 1.63
C VAL A 397 -25.87 -15.68 0.36
N ARG A 398 -27.19 -15.56 0.51
CA ARG A 398 -28.09 -15.33 -0.64
C ARG A 398 -27.79 -14.02 -1.35
N ALA A 399 -27.58 -12.95 -0.60
CA ALA A 399 -27.23 -11.65 -1.18
C ALA A 399 -25.89 -11.69 -1.94
N ASP A 400 -24.89 -12.41 -1.43
CA ASP A 400 -23.62 -12.61 -2.15
C ASP A 400 -23.83 -13.38 -3.46
N MET A 401 -24.63 -14.46 -3.46
CA MET A 401 -24.95 -15.23 -4.67
C MET A 401 -25.74 -14.41 -5.69
N ASP A 402 -26.78 -13.69 -5.24
CA ASP A 402 -27.60 -12.83 -6.10
C ASP A 402 -26.79 -11.71 -6.74
N ALA A 403 -25.76 -11.21 -6.03
CA ALA A 403 -24.81 -10.22 -6.51
C ALA A 403 -23.63 -10.81 -7.31
N GLY A 404 -23.57 -12.13 -7.48
CA GLY A 404 -22.48 -12.83 -8.17
C GLY A 404 -21.12 -12.70 -7.47
N LEU A 405 -21.11 -12.46 -6.16
CA LEU A 405 -19.88 -12.33 -5.35
C LEU A 405 -19.34 -13.69 -4.92
N THR A 406 -20.23 -14.67 -4.81
CA THR A 406 -19.90 -16.07 -4.56
C THR A 406 -20.64 -16.96 -5.54
N THR A 407 -20.00 -18.02 -6.01
CA THR A 407 -20.66 -19.02 -6.86
C THR A 407 -21.34 -20.10 -6.02
N PRO A 408 -22.38 -20.77 -6.55
CA PRO A 408 -22.93 -21.96 -5.90
C PRO A 408 -21.86 -23.04 -5.84
N SER A 409 -21.53 -23.51 -4.65
CA SER A 409 -20.76 -24.75 -4.48
C SER A 409 -21.61 -25.95 -4.91
N ASP A 410 -21.04 -26.85 -5.71
CA ASP A 410 -21.65 -28.11 -6.17
C ASP A 410 -22.06 -29.06 -5.02
#